data_AF-O23943-F1
#
_entry.id   AF-O23943-F1
#
_cell.length_a   1.000
_cell.length_b   1.000
_cell.length_c   1.000
_cell.angle_alpha   90.00
_cell.angle_beta   90.00
_cell.angle_gamma   90.00
#
_symmetry.space_group_name_H-M   'P 1'
#
loop_
_entity.id
_entity.type
_entity.pdbx_description
1 polymer ?
#
loop_
_entity_poly.entity_id
_entity_poly.type
_entity_poly.pdbx_seq_one_letter_code
_entity_poly.pdbx_strand_id
1 'polypeptide(L)'
;EYLDFQRTMSSMEPAPEIYLFTSWTNFFNQLDFGWGRTSWIGVAGKIESAFCNLITLVPTPCDTGIEAWVNLEEEKMAMLEQDPQFLALASPNTLISRY
;
A
#
# COMPACT_ATOMS: atom_id res chain seq x y z
N GLU A 1 5.38 -14.92 15.03
CA GLU A 1 5.77 -14.48 13.67
C GLU A 1 5.88 -12.96 13.55
N TYR A 2 4.80 -12.17 13.49
CA TYR A 2 4.90 -10.69 13.41
C TYR A 2 5.64 -10.05 14.59
N LEU A 3 5.32 -10.45 15.82
CA LEU A 3 6.00 -9.94 17.02
C LEU A 3 7.48 -10.36 17.08
N ASP A 4 7.82 -11.53 16.53
CA ASP A 4 9.21 -12.00 16.47
C ASP A 4 9.99 -11.24 15.40
N PHE A 5 9.34 -10.93 14.27
CA PHE A 5 9.88 -10.05 13.25
C PHE A 5 10.14 -8.67 13.86
N GLN A 6 9.17 -8.04 14.53
CA GLN A 6 9.37 -6.77 15.22
C GLN A 6 10.52 -6.81 16.22
N ARG A 7 10.59 -7.84 17.07
CA ARG A 7 11.67 -8.00 18.05
C ARG A 7 13.05 -8.13 17.39
N THR A 8 13.13 -8.89 16.30
CA THR A 8 14.38 -9.08 15.55
C THR A 8 14.83 -7.75 14.95
N MET A 9 13.91 -7.04 14.30
CA MET A 9 14.18 -5.74 13.70
C MET A 9 14.64 -4.70 14.73
N SER A 10 13.98 -4.65 15.90
CA SER A 10 14.37 -3.74 16.99
C SER A 10 15.72 -4.06 17.63
N SER A 11 16.32 -5.22 17.32
CA SER A 11 17.64 -5.63 17.85
C SER A 11 18.79 -5.40 16.88
N MET A 12 18.51 -4.99 15.63
CA MET A 12 19.53 -4.76 14.60
C MET A 12 20.07 -3.33 14.69
N GLU A 13 21.40 -3.19 14.64
CA GLU A 13 22.09 -1.91 14.63
C GLU A 13 23.10 -1.84 13.47
N PRO A 14 22.95 -0.88 12.53
CA PRO A 14 21.87 0.11 12.47
C PRO A 14 20.52 -0.51 12.10
N ALA A 15 19.43 0.15 12.49
CA ALA A 15 18.08 -0.26 12.14
C ALA A 15 17.93 -0.33 10.60
N PRO A 16 17.52 -1.47 10.02
CA PRO A 16 17.33 -1.59 8.58
C PRO A 16 16.11 -0.81 8.13
N GLU A 17 16.19 -0.27 6.92
CA GLU A 17 15.02 0.25 6.23
C GLU A 17 14.18 -0.91 5.68
N ILE A 18 12.92 -0.98 6.09
CA ILE A 18 11.99 -2.05 5.68
C ILE A 18 10.86 -1.44 4.86
N TYR A 19 10.49 -2.15 3.81
CA TYR A 19 9.27 -1.92 3.04
C TYR A 19 8.38 -3.16 3.13
N LEU A 20 7.14 -2.97 3.56
CA LEU A 20 6.17 -4.05 3.70
C LEU A 20 5.18 -4.02 2.55
N PHE A 21 4.88 -5.19 2.00
CA PHE A 21 3.90 -5.36 0.94
C PHE A 21 2.81 -6.32 1.39
N THR A 22 1.56 -5.92 1.21
CA THR A 22 0.41 -6.81 1.43
C THR A 22 -0.49 -6.79 0.19
N SER A 23 -1.01 -7.96 -0.20
CA SER A 23 -1.86 -8.10 -1.39
C SER A 23 -3.25 -8.57 -1.00
N TRP A 24 -4.23 -7.79 -1.41
CA TRP A 24 -5.66 -8.02 -1.17
C TRP A 24 -6.37 -8.50 -2.45
N THR A 25 -5.63 -8.69 -3.55
CA THR A 25 -6.18 -8.99 -4.89
C THR A 25 -7.04 -10.25 -4.93
N ASN A 26 -6.70 -11.26 -4.14
CA ASN A 26 -7.43 -12.54 -4.10
C ASN A 26 -8.49 -12.62 -3.01
N PHE A 27 -8.53 -11.64 -2.09
CA PHE A 27 -9.50 -11.61 -1.00
C PHE A 27 -10.80 -10.95 -1.41
N PHE A 28 -10.72 -9.84 -2.15
CA PHE A 28 -11.88 -9.00 -2.41
C PHE A 28 -12.45 -9.13 -3.83
N ASN A 29 -11.73 -9.80 -4.75
CA ASN A 29 -12.21 -10.01 -6.11
C ASN A 29 -13.55 -10.78 -6.19
N GLN A 30 -13.81 -11.68 -5.25
CA GLN A 30 -15.00 -12.54 -5.19
C GLN A 30 -16.01 -12.10 -4.11
N LEU A 31 -15.81 -10.93 -3.49
CA LEU A 31 -16.66 -10.47 -2.42
C LEU A 31 -17.99 -9.92 -2.98
N ASP A 32 -19.07 -10.66 -2.77
CA ASP A 32 -20.45 -10.26 -3.07
C ASP A 32 -21.35 -10.61 -1.87
N PHE A 33 -21.95 -9.58 -1.27
CA PHE A 33 -22.86 -9.71 -0.13
C PHE A 33 -24.33 -9.89 -0.55
N GLY A 34 -24.61 -10.08 -1.84
CA GLY A 34 -25.95 -10.14 -2.42
C GLY A 34 -26.42 -8.83 -3.07
N TRP A 35 -25.55 -7.81 -3.11
CA TRP A 35 -25.80 -6.52 -3.77
C TRP A 35 -24.97 -6.33 -5.04
N GLY A 36 -24.26 -7.37 -5.47
CA GLY A 36 -23.28 -7.30 -6.54
C GLY A 36 -21.87 -7.04 -6.01
N ARG A 37 -20.92 -7.14 -6.93
CA ARG A 37 -19.49 -7.00 -6.64
C ARG A 37 -19.16 -5.58 -6.14
N THR A 38 -18.19 -5.49 -5.22
CA THR A 38 -17.75 -4.21 -4.64
C THR A 38 -17.27 -3.22 -5.71
N SER A 39 -17.81 -2.00 -5.69
CA SER A 39 -17.47 -0.95 -6.65
C SER A 39 -16.09 -0.33 -6.43
N TRP A 40 -15.55 -0.38 -5.21
CA TRP A 40 -14.20 0.07 -4.86
C TRP A 40 -13.79 -0.45 -3.48
N ILE A 41 -12.49 -0.61 -3.24
CA ILE A 41 -11.89 -0.99 -1.96
C ILE A 41 -10.77 0.02 -1.66
N GLY A 42 -10.73 0.54 -0.45
CA GLY A 42 -9.68 1.47 -0.03
C GLY A 42 -9.12 1.12 1.34
N VAL A 43 -7.91 1.59 1.60
CA VAL A 43 -7.26 1.47 2.91
C VAL A 43 -7.61 2.73 3.72
N ALA A 44 -8.23 2.56 4.88
CA ALA A 44 -8.59 3.66 5.77
C ALA A 44 -8.02 3.42 7.17
N GLY A 45 -7.53 4.47 7.81
CA GLY A 45 -6.97 4.42 9.16
C GLY A 45 -5.86 5.43 9.38
N LYS A 46 -5.53 5.69 10.64
CA LYS A 46 -4.35 6.51 10.98
C LYS A 46 -3.11 5.67 10.71
N ILE A 47 -2.17 6.22 9.95
CA ILE A 47 -0.87 5.61 9.74
C ILE A 47 -0.10 5.74 11.07
N GLU A 48 -0.03 4.66 11.83
CA GLU A 48 0.88 4.58 12.97
C GLU A 48 2.31 4.44 12.46
N SER A 49 3.31 4.85 13.24
CA SER A 49 4.72 4.75 12.87
C SER A 49 5.16 3.32 12.52
N ALA A 50 4.46 2.28 13.01
CA ALA A 50 4.71 0.89 12.66
C ALA A 50 4.26 0.52 11.23
N PHE A 51 3.50 1.39 10.55
CA PHE A 51 2.99 1.23 9.20
C PHE A 51 3.60 2.25 8.20
N CYS A 52 4.62 3.00 8.63
CA CYS A 52 5.47 3.72 7.67
C CYS A 52 6.13 2.70 6.73
N ASN A 53 6.16 2.98 5.43
CA ASN A 53 6.66 2.08 4.37
C ASN A 53 5.79 0.84 4.10
N LEU A 54 4.47 0.95 4.29
CA LEU A 54 3.51 -0.10 3.92
C LEU A 54 2.86 0.19 2.57
N ILE A 55 2.94 -0.79 1.68
CA ILE A 55 2.28 -0.81 0.37
C ILE A 55 1.19 -1.88 0.38
N THR A 56 -0.04 -1.46 0.11
CA THR A 56 -1.20 -2.36 -0.01
C THR A 56 -1.66 -2.42 -1.45
N LEU A 57 -1.66 -3.61 -2.04
CA LEU A 57 -2.14 -3.86 -3.40
C LEU A 57 -3.60 -4.29 -3.36
N VAL A 58 -4.50 -3.51 -3.98
CA VAL A 58 -5.94 -3.81 -4.05
C VAL A 58 -6.37 -4.07 -5.49
N PRO A 59 -7.36 -4.96 -5.72
CA PRO A 59 -7.86 -5.20 -7.07
C PRO A 59 -8.62 -3.99 -7.58
N THR A 60 -8.49 -3.68 -8.88
CA THR A 60 -9.34 -2.66 -9.51
C THR A 60 -10.76 -3.19 -9.75
N PRO A 61 -11.80 -2.34 -9.67
CA PRO A 61 -13.18 -2.75 -9.95
C PRO A 61 -13.40 -3.29 -11.37
N CYS A 62 -12.57 -2.85 -12.32
CA CYS A 62 -12.69 -3.16 -13.75
C CYS A 62 -11.83 -4.37 -14.18
N ASP A 63 -11.31 -5.18 -13.25
CA ASP A 63 -10.53 -6.41 -13.49
C ASP A 63 -9.30 -6.29 -14.41
N THR A 64 -8.86 -5.07 -14.72
CA THR A 64 -7.82 -4.80 -15.72
C THR A 64 -6.51 -4.31 -15.11
N GLY A 65 -6.43 -4.21 -13.79
CA GLY A 65 -5.22 -3.80 -13.08
C GLY A 65 -5.31 -3.91 -11.56
N ILE A 66 -4.27 -3.38 -10.90
CA ILE A 66 -4.16 -3.24 -9.45
C ILE A 66 -4.02 -1.77 -9.09
N GLU A 67 -4.54 -1.39 -7.93
CA GLU A 67 -4.25 -0.08 -7.32
C GLU A 67 -3.29 -0.30 -6.14
N ALA A 68 -2.23 0.49 -6.09
CA ALA A 68 -1.24 0.42 -5.01
C ALA A 68 -1.44 1.61 -4.06
N TRP A 69 -1.80 1.31 -2.82
CA TRP A 69 -1.90 2.28 -1.73
C TRP A 69 -0.54 2.33 -1.02
N VAL A 70 0.22 3.38 -1.29
CA VAL A 70 1.61 3.53 -0.84
C VAL A 70 1.66 4.50 0.33
N ASN A 71 2.17 4.03 1.48
CA ASN A 71 2.42 4.85 2.66
C ASN A 71 3.93 4.98 2.85
N LEU A 72 4.46 6.18 2.69
CA LEU A 72 5.88 6.50 2.81
C LEU A 72 6.06 7.79 3.60
N GLU A 73 7.26 7.99 4.13
CA GLU A 73 7.68 9.31 4.61
C GLU A 73 7.65 10.32 3.44
N GLU A 74 7.32 11.57 3.74
CA GLU A 74 7.08 12.61 2.72
C GLU A 74 8.25 12.76 1.75
N GLU A 75 9.49 12.75 2.24
CA GLU A 75 10.70 12.84 1.41
C GLU A 75 10.81 11.67 0.42
N LYS A 76 10.53 10.45 0.87
CA LYS A 76 10.58 9.24 0.02
C LYS A 76 9.43 9.20 -0.98
N MET A 77 8.25 9.65 -0.57
CA MET A 77 7.11 9.78 -1.47
C MET A 77 7.42 10.78 -2.58
N ALA A 78 8.00 11.94 -2.24
CA ALA A 78 8.39 12.95 -3.23
C ALA A 78 9.43 12.43 -4.24
N MET A 79 10.36 11.56 -3.80
CA MET A 79 11.29 10.87 -4.70
C MET A 79 10.57 9.88 -5.61
N LEU A 80 9.68 9.05 -5.07
CA LEU A 80 8.94 8.04 -5.83
C LEU A 80 8.02 8.69 -6.87
N GLU A 81 7.34 9.79 -6.51
CA GLU A 81 6.46 10.55 -7.40
C GLU A 81 7.19 11.18 -8.60
N GLN A 82 8.52 11.33 -8.51
CA GLN A 82 9.36 11.87 -9.58
C GLN A 82 10.15 10.78 -10.31
N ASP A 83 10.08 9.52 -9.87
CA ASP A 83 10.85 8.43 -10.46
C ASP A 83 10.29 8.03 -11.84
N PRO A 84 11.07 8.15 -12.93
CA PRO A 84 10.57 7.91 -14.28
C PRO A 84 10.28 6.42 -14.56
N GLN A 85 10.92 5.49 -13.85
CA GLN A 85 10.67 4.06 -14.02
C GLN A 85 9.35 3.65 -13.36
N PHE A 86 9.06 4.23 -12.20
CA PHE A 86 7.78 4.09 -11.51
C PHE A 86 6.65 4.74 -12.31
N LEU A 87 6.83 5.98 -12.77
CA LEU A 87 5.83 6.70 -13.56
C LEU A 87 5.56 6.07 -14.94
N ALA A 88 6.48 5.26 -15.47
CA ALA A 88 6.23 4.48 -16.68
C ALA A 88 5.20 3.35 -16.46
N LEU A 89 4.99 2.93 -15.21
CA LEU A 89 4.12 1.81 -14.82
C LEU A 89 2.89 2.25 -13.99
N ALA A 90 2.95 3.43 -13.39
CA ALA A 90 1.92 3.95 -12.49
C ALA A 90 1.21 5.16 -13.08
N SER A 91 -0.12 5.18 -12.97
CA SER A 91 -0.90 6.40 -13.16
C SER A 91 -1.09 7.09 -11.80
N PRO A 92 -0.46 8.26 -11.54
CA PRO A 92 -0.64 8.95 -10.27
C PRO A 92 -2.11 9.35 -10.09
N ASN A 93 -2.69 8.99 -8.95
CA ASN A 93 -4.08 9.31 -8.64
C ASN A 93 -4.16 10.78 -8.17
N THR A 94 -4.63 11.68 -9.03
CA THR A 94 -4.66 13.14 -8.79
C THR A 94 -5.73 13.59 -7.78
N LEU A 95 -6.59 12.69 -7.30
CA LEU A 95 -7.77 13.03 -6.49
C LEU A 95 -7.63 12.73 -4.99
N ILE A 96 -6.60 12.01 -4.54
CA ILE A 96 -6.39 11.63 -3.13
C ILE A 96 -5.21 12.41 -2.51
N SER A 97 -4.88 13.58 -3.06
CA SER A 97 -3.93 14.50 -2.43
C SER A 97 -4.67 15.40 -1.43
N ARG A 98 -4.28 15.29 -0.15
CA ARG A 98 -4.58 16.17 0.99
C ARG A 98 -5.77 15.77 1.88
N TYR A 99 -5.47 15.00 2.91
CA TYR A 99 -6.04 15.19 4.25
C TYR A 99 -4.90 15.29 5.26
#